data_AF-A0A7S2UPW6-F1
#
_entry.id   AF-A0A7S2UPW6-F1
#
_cell.length_a   1.000
_cell.length_b   1.000
_cell.length_c   1.000
_cell.angle_alpha   90.00
_cell.angle_beta   90.00
_cell.angle_gamma   90.00
#
_symmetry.space_group_name_H-M   'P 1'
#
loop_
_entity.id
_entity.type
_entity.pdbx_description
1 polymer ?
#
loop_
_entity_poly.entity_id
_entity_poly.type
_entity_poly.pdbx_seq_one_letter_code
_entity_poly.pdbx_strand_id
1 'polypeptide(L)'
;RDELHANSLYVCLRGHIDKRSLDCFGSAIVTIAGMRLCGFSGSCLTLSEDHAYESHVVVREKNAASASLSSSSSQHVNQEEDGSSYYYATCEIAIPGNTKQAKDKRGKEIEEHFKKGNKNTLLTPTTSWLYMRANPVICKSIPMTIAAAVGNINCTICEKMKHTTMSCSGPLLDLKRDMLWILHDAGHLSEFPFGLIELGDCEEHRPSPRGNEWVHAVPELLGEETILMNEKLFHDAIFISRTKYNDAQTYPYFYAGHYHKDAGSSTTMAVDDPKEEYRLVEALRLYASASRVASQYTYDSKDSLQLLKHMSAVASLMEKDILSSSALGGNETGCSSRVWHSNENALAAATWLLAFFDSLLVWEEKAGQAFVELLKPGNKNKHGWKLFQHFSPTIRSEMMARMTQKETEQQHKEDKNDDMLCSAICITSQQLFYFTNPRSKRLTQQDGLLLKALGKKK
;
A
#
# COMPACT_ATOMS: atom_id res chain seq x y z
N ARG A 1 -12.83 10.74 17.10
CA ARG A 1 -11.45 11.28 17.27
C ARG A 1 -10.50 10.10 17.06
N ASP A 2 -9.23 10.34 16.74
CA ASP A 2 -8.25 9.26 16.67
C ASP A 2 -7.90 8.88 18.11
N GLU A 3 -8.71 7.99 18.68
CA GLU A 3 -8.60 7.47 20.04
C GLU A 3 -8.35 5.97 19.95
N LEU A 4 -7.39 5.44 20.70
CA LEU A 4 -7.21 3.98 20.79
C LEU A 4 -8.51 3.30 21.26
N HIS A 5 -8.71 2.05 20.83
CA HIS A 5 -9.84 1.20 21.25
C HIS A 5 -11.22 1.80 20.99
N ALA A 6 -11.38 2.63 19.96
CA ALA A 6 -12.61 3.35 19.63
C ALA A 6 -13.51 2.63 18.59
N ASN A 7 -13.24 1.36 18.30
CA ASN A 7 -13.72 0.69 17.09
C ASN A 7 -14.70 -0.47 17.32
N SER A 8 -15.35 -0.53 18.49
CA SER A 8 -16.22 -1.67 18.85
C SER A 8 -17.63 -1.27 19.27
N LEU A 9 -18.56 -2.22 19.18
CA LEU A 9 -19.91 -2.07 19.72
C LEU A 9 -19.90 -1.77 21.23
N TYR A 10 -18.90 -2.29 21.96
CA TYR A 10 -18.71 -1.94 23.37
C TYR A 10 -18.56 -0.41 23.55
N VAL A 11 -17.76 0.25 22.71
CA VAL A 11 -17.63 1.72 22.76
C VAL A 11 -18.92 2.42 22.35
N CYS A 12 -19.68 1.89 21.39
CA CYS A 12 -20.99 2.45 21.06
C CYS A 12 -21.93 2.47 22.27
N LEU A 13 -21.97 1.38 23.04
CA LEU A 13 -22.91 1.20 24.14
C LEU A 13 -22.41 1.82 25.46
N ARG A 14 -21.10 1.78 25.71
CA ARG A 14 -20.47 2.13 26.99
C ARG A 14 -19.49 3.31 26.88
N GLY A 15 -19.26 3.85 25.69
CA GLY A 15 -18.30 4.94 25.46
C GLY A 15 -18.60 6.20 26.27
N HIS A 16 -19.87 6.47 26.62
CA HIS A 16 -20.23 7.56 27.52
C HIS A 16 -19.64 7.42 28.93
N ILE A 17 -19.44 6.19 29.41
CA ILE A 17 -18.81 5.88 30.71
C ILE A 17 -17.31 6.09 30.60
N ASP A 18 -16.71 5.57 29.53
CA ASP A 18 -15.26 5.61 29.31
C ASP A 18 -14.78 6.93 28.68
N LYS A 19 -15.71 7.87 28.43
CA LYS A 19 -15.50 9.13 27.70
C LYS A 19 -14.85 8.93 26.33
N ARG A 20 -15.20 7.83 25.66
CA ARG A 20 -14.74 7.48 24.30
C ARG A 20 -15.85 7.64 23.29
N SER A 21 -15.46 7.99 22.07
CA SER A 21 -16.34 8.07 20.91
C SER A 21 -15.91 7.06 19.86
N LEU A 22 -16.84 6.64 18.99
CA LEU A 22 -16.48 5.78 17.88
C LEU A 22 -15.51 6.49 16.92
N ASP A 23 -14.54 5.75 16.41
CA ASP A 23 -13.74 6.18 15.26
C ASP A 23 -14.49 5.92 13.94
N CYS A 24 -13.81 6.14 12.80
CA CYS A 24 -14.39 5.98 11.48
C CYS A 24 -14.85 4.53 11.24
N PHE A 25 -13.95 3.56 11.46
CA PHE A 25 -14.25 2.14 11.29
C PHE A 25 -15.36 1.67 12.26
N GLY A 26 -15.26 2.03 13.54
CA GLY A 26 -16.23 1.72 14.58
C GLY A 26 -17.63 2.23 14.24
N SER A 27 -17.72 3.45 13.69
CA SER A 27 -18.99 4.01 13.21
C SER A 27 -19.55 3.20 12.05
N ALA A 28 -18.71 2.78 11.10
CA ALA A 28 -19.14 2.00 9.95
C ALA A 28 -19.66 0.62 10.36
N ILE A 29 -18.88 -0.14 11.13
CA ILE A 29 -19.24 -1.50 11.52
C ILE A 29 -20.49 -1.56 12.41
N VAL A 30 -20.66 -0.61 13.33
CA VAL A 30 -21.86 -0.51 14.17
C VAL A 30 -23.09 -0.18 13.32
N THR A 31 -22.95 0.68 12.31
CA THR A 31 -24.05 1.01 11.40
C THR A 31 -24.46 -0.21 10.59
N ILE A 32 -23.51 -0.95 10.00
CA ILE A 32 -23.79 -2.18 9.25
C ILE A 32 -24.46 -3.24 10.13
N ALA A 33 -23.98 -3.41 11.38
CA ALA A 33 -24.62 -4.30 12.34
C ALA A 33 -26.06 -3.89 12.63
N GLY A 34 -26.32 -2.60 12.87
CA GLY A 34 -27.66 -2.05 13.07
C GLY A 34 -28.58 -2.24 11.87
N MET A 35 -28.09 -1.98 10.65
CA MET A 35 -28.84 -2.20 9.42
C MET A 35 -29.27 -3.67 9.27
N ARG A 36 -28.36 -4.60 9.52
CA ARG A 36 -28.68 -6.04 9.47
C ARG A 36 -29.70 -6.45 10.53
N LEU A 37 -29.59 -5.93 11.75
CA LEU A 37 -30.59 -6.16 12.81
C LEU A 37 -31.98 -5.64 12.42
N CYS A 38 -32.03 -4.55 11.64
CA CYS A 38 -33.28 -4.00 11.10
C CYS A 38 -33.78 -4.71 9.83
N GLY A 39 -33.13 -5.80 9.38
CA GLY A 39 -33.55 -6.59 8.21
C GLY A 39 -32.95 -6.14 6.87
N PHE A 40 -32.03 -5.18 6.85
CA PHE A 40 -31.32 -4.76 5.63
C PHE A 40 -30.15 -5.70 5.34
N SER A 41 -30.45 -6.90 4.81
CA SER A 41 -29.45 -7.94 4.51
C SER A 41 -28.53 -7.60 3.34
N GLY A 42 -28.97 -6.72 2.43
CA GLY A 42 -28.20 -6.27 1.28
C GLY A 42 -27.08 -5.28 1.58
N SER A 43 -26.97 -4.79 2.83
CA SER A 43 -25.94 -3.84 3.24
C SER A 43 -24.64 -4.53 3.65
N CYS A 44 -23.54 -4.05 3.08
CA CYS A 44 -22.20 -4.56 3.23
C CYS A 44 -21.26 -3.50 3.79
N LEU A 45 -20.43 -3.90 4.76
CA LEU A 45 -19.27 -3.11 5.14
C LEU A 45 -18.33 -3.02 3.94
N THR A 46 -17.92 -1.81 3.60
CA THR A 46 -17.00 -1.55 2.50
C THR A 46 -15.79 -0.79 3.03
N LEU A 47 -14.61 -1.28 2.69
CA LEU A 47 -13.35 -0.79 3.23
C LEU A 47 -12.45 -0.32 2.10
N SER A 48 -11.88 0.86 2.31
CA SER A 48 -10.64 1.25 1.65
C SER A 48 -9.45 1.16 2.60
N GLU A 49 -8.26 1.54 2.13
CA GLU A 49 -7.05 1.55 2.95
C GLU A 49 -7.11 2.56 4.12
N ASP A 50 -7.97 3.58 4.02
CA ASP A 50 -8.05 4.67 5.03
C ASP A 50 -9.49 5.15 5.29
N HIS A 51 -10.50 4.43 4.80
CA HIS A 51 -11.90 4.78 4.98
C HIS A 51 -12.81 3.57 5.05
N ALA A 52 -13.96 3.75 5.69
CA ALA A 52 -14.99 2.71 5.79
C ALA A 52 -16.37 3.32 5.51
N TYR A 53 -17.16 2.64 4.70
CA TYR A 53 -18.49 3.09 4.29
C TYR A 53 -19.40 1.90 3.98
N GLU A 54 -20.62 2.18 3.52
CA GLU A 54 -21.61 1.16 3.19
C GLU A 54 -21.72 1.01 1.68
N SER A 55 -21.86 -0.25 1.24
CA SER A 55 -22.35 -0.55 -0.10
C SER A 55 -23.54 -1.48 -0.01
N HIS A 56 -24.51 -1.34 -0.91
CA HIS A 56 -25.67 -2.22 -1.02
C HIS A 56 -25.98 -2.60 -2.46
N VAL A 57 -26.56 -3.78 -2.62
CA VAL A 57 -26.98 -4.30 -3.92
C VAL A 57 -28.19 -3.52 -4.44
N VAL A 58 -28.08 -3.05 -5.69
CA VAL A 58 -29.20 -2.50 -6.47
C VAL A 58 -29.41 -3.36 -7.71
N VAL A 59 -30.59 -3.96 -7.81
CA VAL A 59 -30.99 -4.79 -8.96
C VAL A 59 -31.47 -3.89 -10.09
N ARG A 60 -30.94 -4.05 -11.30
CA ARG A 60 -31.51 -3.39 -12.49
C ARG A 60 -32.69 -4.20 -13.01
N GLU A 61 -33.88 -3.62 -12.98
CA GLU A 61 -35.03 -4.19 -13.68
C GLU A 61 -34.83 -4.11 -15.20
N LYS A 62 -35.05 -5.23 -15.91
CA LYS A 62 -34.89 -5.37 -17.36
C LYS A 62 -35.78 -4.41 -18.20
N ASN A 63 -36.74 -3.72 -17.59
CA ASN A 63 -37.76 -2.90 -18.28
C ASN A 63 -37.55 -1.38 -18.20
N ALA A 64 -36.49 -0.88 -17.56
CA ALA A 64 -36.17 0.55 -17.59
C ALA A 64 -35.42 0.93 -18.88
N ALA A 65 -36.09 0.77 -20.03
CA ALA A 65 -35.68 1.47 -21.23
C ALA A 65 -35.77 2.99 -20.97
N SER A 66 -34.70 3.73 -21.26
CA SER A 66 -34.68 5.19 -21.43
C SER A 66 -34.78 6.12 -20.20
N ALA A 67 -34.23 5.75 -19.04
CA ALA A 67 -33.76 6.76 -18.09
C ALA A 67 -32.25 6.96 -18.26
N SER A 68 -31.89 7.98 -19.05
CA SER A 68 -30.52 8.43 -19.23
C SER A 68 -29.95 8.95 -17.89
N LEU A 69 -29.40 8.06 -17.07
CA LEU A 69 -28.38 8.46 -16.11
C LEU A 69 -27.04 8.55 -16.84
N SER A 70 -26.40 9.70 -16.67
CA SER A 70 -25.12 10.09 -17.25
C SER A 70 -24.11 8.96 -17.22
N SER A 71 -23.61 8.63 -18.41
CA SER A 71 -22.60 7.62 -18.75
C SER A 71 -21.20 7.90 -18.18
N SER A 72 -21.08 8.25 -16.91
CA SER A 72 -19.81 8.67 -16.31
C SER A 72 -19.30 7.82 -15.15
N SER A 73 -20.01 6.76 -14.74
CA SER A 73 -19.54 5.87 -13.69
C SER A 73 -19.26 4.48 -14.24
N SER A 74 -17.98 4.14 -14.30
CA SER A 74 -17.44 2.78 -14.45
C SER A 74 -17.77 1.96 -13.20
N GLN A 75 -19.06 1.72 -12.96
CA GLN A 75 -19.52 0.75 -11.98
C GLN A 75 -19.50 -0.63 -12.63
N HIS A 76 -18.73 -1.55 -12.05
CA HIS A 76 -18.72 -2.95 -12.48
C HIS A 76 -20.12 -3.53 -12.30
N VAL A 77 -20.77 -3.83 -13.42
CA VAL A 77 -22.06 -4.53 -13.44
C VAL A 77 -21.77 -6.02 -13.27
N ASN A 78 -22.27 -6.60 -12.19
CA ASN A 78 -22.21 -8.04 -11.97
C ASN A 78 -23.46 -8.69 -12.58
N GLN A 79 -23.29 -9.89 -13.14
CA GLN A 79 -24.38 -10.68 -13.71
C GLN A 79 -24.60 -11.91 -12.83
N GLU A 80 -25.85 -12.17 -12.47
CA GLU A 80 -26.25 -13.45 -11.87
C GLU A 80 -26.55 -14.49 -12.95
N GLU A 81 -26.58 -15.77 -12.55
CA GLU A 81 -26.87 -16.91 -13.45
C GLU A 81 -28.29 -16.83 -14.07
N ASP A 82 -29.21 -16.07 -13.48
CA ASP A 82 -30.57 -15.82 -13.99
C ASP A 82 -30.62 -14.68 -15.05
N GLY A 83 -29.47 -14.08 -15.37
CA GLY A 83 -29.33 -12.97 -16.29
C GLY A 83 -29.87 -11.64 -15.76
N SER A 84 -30.12 -11.50 -14.46
CA SER A 84 -30.30 -10.21 -13.81
C SER A 84 -28.92 -9.54 -13.62
N SER A 85 -28.90 -8.22 -13.79
CA SER A 85 -27.67 -7.43 -13.61
C SER A 85 -27.81 -6.56 -12.37
N TYR A 86 -26.83 -6.60 -11.49
CA TYR A 86 -26.81 -5.77 -10.29
C TYR A 86 -25.52 -4.95 -10.22
N TYR A 87 -25.58 -3.89 -9.42
CA TYR A 87 -24.42 -3.09 -9.07
C TYR A 87 -24.48 -2.74 -7.58
N TYR A 88 -23.34 -2.31 -7.03
CA TYR A 88 -23.28 -1.79 -5.67
C TYR A 88 -23.44 -0.28 -5.70
N ALA A 89 -24.53 0.22 -5.11
CA ALA A 89 -24.62 1.61 -4.72
C ALA A 89 -23.87 1.81 -3.40
N THR A 90 -23.49 3.06 -3.11
CA THR A 90 -22.67 3.39 -1.93
C THR A 90 -23.36 4.42 -1.05
N CYS A 91 -22.99 4.42 0.23
CA CYS A 91 -23.48 5.39 1.20
C CYS A 91 -22.39 5.73 2.21
N GLU A 92 -22.12 7.03 2.37
CA GLU A 92 -21.21 7.54 3.38
C GLU A 92 -21.85 7.41 4.77
N ILE A 93 -21.41 6.45 5.57
CA ILE A 93 -21.96 6.19 6.92
C ILE A 93 -21.01 6.61 8.05
N ALA A 94 -19.71 6.46 7.83
CA ALA A 94 -18.67 6.99 8.71
C ALA A 94 -18.04 8.20 8.05
N ILE A 95 -17.62 9.19 8.84
CA ILE A 95 -16.95 10.37 8.28
C ILE A 95 -15.77 10.73 9.17
N PRO A 96 -14.57 10.95 8.59
CA PRO A 96 -13.45 11.50 9.34
C PRO A 96 -13.75 12.94 9.78
N GLY A 97 -13.79 13.16 11.09
CA GLY A 97 -13.85 14.48 11.71
C GLY A 97 -15.24 14.98 12.12
N ASN A 98 -15.26 16.11 12.81
CA ASN A 98 -16.46 16.69 13.44
C ASN A 98 -16.93 18.00 12.78
N THR A 99 -16.48 18.28 11.55
CA THR A 99 -16.85 19.53 10.85
C THR A 99 -18.28 19.42 10.32
N LYS A 100 -18.94 20.57 10.14
CA LYS A 100 -20.29 20.61 9.54
C LYS A 100 -20.27 20.00 8.12
N GLN A 101 -19.28 20.37 7.31
CA GLN A 101 -19.09 19.84 5.96
C GLN A 101 -18.89 18.32 5.94
N ALA A 102 -18.15 17.78 6.91
CA ALA A 102 -18.01 16.34 7.08
C ALA A 102 -19.39 15.72 7.37
N LYS A 103 -20.10 16.19 8.40
CA LYS A 103 -21.42 15.67 8.78
C LYS A 103 -22.46 15.72 7.65
N ASP A 104 -22.41 16.77 6.83
CA ASP A 104 -23.33 16.93 5.69
C ASP A 104 -23.16 15.85 4.62
N LYS A 105 -22.08 15.06 4.66
CA LYS A 105 -21.87 13.92 3.77
C LYS A 105 -22.62 12.66 4.20
N ARG A 106 -22.94 12.52 5.49
CA ARG A 106 -23.51 11.29 6.04
C ARG A 106 -24.85 10.97 5.37
N GLY A 107 -25.06 9.69 5.06
CA GLY A 107 -26.29 9.20 4.46
C GLY A 107 -26.45 9.56 2.98
N LYS A 108 -25.39 10.05 2.32
CA LYS A 108 -25.40 10.39 0.89
C LYS A 108 -24.51 9.44 0.12
N GLU A 109 -24.81 9.33 -1.17
CA GLU A 109 -24.02 8.58 -2.13
C GLU A 109 -22.67 9.28 -2.35
N ILE A 110 -21.60 8.49 -2.53
CA ILE A 110 -20.22 9.00 -2.56
C ILE A 110 -19.96 9.91 -3.76
N GLU A 111 -20.48 9.58 -4.95
CA GLU A 111 -20.37 10.38 -6.17
C GLU A 111 -20.96 11.79 -6.01
N GLU A 112 -21.99 11.98 -5.17
CA GLU A 112 -22.52 13.32 -4.86
C GLU A 112 -21.47 14.24 -4.22
N HIS A 113 -20.54 13.70 -3.44
CA HIS A 113 -19.47 14.48 -2.82
C HIS A 113 -18.53 15.09 -3.85
N PHE A 114 -18.27 14.35 -4.93
CA PHE A 114 -17.39 14.80 -6.01
C PHE A 114 -18.11 15.82 -6.91
N LYS A 115 -19.42 15.65 -7.14
CA LYS A 115 -20.25 16.60 -7.91
C LYS A 115 -20.37 17.97 -7.23
N LYS A 116 -20.53 18.00 -5.91
CA LYS A 116 -20.63 19.24 -5.10
C LYS A 116 -19.25 19.83 -4.75
N GLY A 117 -18.20 19.02 -4.86
CA GLY A 117 -16.90 19.25 -4.21
C GLY A 117 -15.94 20.21 -4.90
N ASN A 118 -15.88 20.31 -6.23
CA ASN A 118 -14.98 21.28 -6.90
C ASN A 118 -15.14 21.28 -8.42
N LYS A 119 -15.40 22.44 -9.03
CA LYS A 119 -15.28 22.65 -10.49
C LYS A 119 -13.82 22.59 -11.00
N ASN A 120 -12.84 22.54 -10.09
CA ASN A 120 -11.40 22.67 -10.39
C ASN A 120 -10.58 21.39 -10.10
N THR A 121 -11.20 20.28 -9.67
CA THR A 121 -10.48 19.03 -9.38
C THR A 121 -10.96 17.91 -10.29
N LEU A 122 -10.04 17.17 -10.90
CA LEU A 122 -10.32 15.95 -11.68
C LEU A 122 -10.60 14.71 -10.79
N LEU A 123 -10.85 14.94 -9.49
CA LEU A 123 -11.02 13.89 -8.50
C LEU A 123 -12.43 13.30 -8.59
N THR A 124 -12.49 11.98 -8.67
CA THR A 124 -13.72 11.17 -8.77
C THR A 124 -13.54 9.91 -7.91
N PRO A 125 -14.59 9.13 -7.61
CA PRO A 125 -14.41 7.83 -6.96
C PRO A 125 -13.42 6.92 -7.70
N THR A 126 -13.40 7.00 -9.03
CA THR A 126 -12.52 6.22 -9.92
C THR A 126 -11.08 6.73 -10.01
N THR A 127 -10.77 7.89 -9.42
CA THR A 127 -9.42 8.46 -9.39
C THR A 127 -8.90 8.76 -7.98
N SER A 128 -9.77 8.68 -6.96
CA SER A 128 -9.44 8.88 -5.54
C SER A 128 -8.73 7.67 -4.95
N TRP A 129 -7.73 7.93 -4.10
CA TRP A 129 -7.10 6.91 -3.25
C TRP A 129 -8.00 6.52 -2.08
N LEU A 130 -8.68 7.49 -1.46
CA LEU A 130 -9.60 7.24 -0.34
C LEU A 130 -10.71 6.25 -0.70
N TYR A 131 -11.09 6.17 -1.98
CA TYR A 131 -12.04 5.19 -2.52
C TYR A 131 -11.42 4.17 -3.47
N MET A 132 -10.08 4.05 -3.48
CA MET A 132 -9.29 3.03 -4.20
C MET A 132 -9.66 2.88 -5.69
N ARG A 133 -9.83 4.00 -6.40
CA ARG A 133 -10.30 4.01 -7.80
C ARG A 133 -11.55 3.16 -8.01
N ALA A 134 -12.51 3.23 -7.10
CA ALA A 134 -13.73 2.43 -7.10
C ALA A 134 -13.49 0.90 -7.04
N ASN A 135 -12.36 0.46 -6.49
CA ASN A 135 -12.04 -0.94 -6.21
C ASN A 135 -11.84 -1.21 -4.70
N PRO A 136 -12.84 -0.86 -3.84
CA PRO A 136 -12.76 -1.13 -2.41
C PRO A 136 -12.97 -2.62 -2.11
N VAL A 137 -12.60 -3.04 -0.90
CA VAL A 137 -13.00 -4.35 -0.37
C VAL A 137 -14.46 -4.29 0.10
N ILE A 138 -15.36 -5.00 -0.57
CA ILE A 138 -16.75 -5.16 -0.13
C ILE A 138 -16.85 -6.46 0.67
N CYS A 139 -17.20 -6.38 1.96
CA CYS A 139 -17.45 -7.54 2.81
C CYS A 139 -18.82 -8.17 2.47
N LYS A 140 -18.83 -9.03 1.45
CA LYS A 140 -20.03 -9.70 0.95
C LYS A 140 -20.65 -10.69 1.95
N SER A 141 -19.83 -11.26 2.84
CA SER A 141 -20.25 -12.27 3.81
C SER A 141 -20.07 -11.80 5.25
N ILE A 142 -20.82 -12.40 6.19
CA ILE A 142 -20.65 -12.14 7.63
C ILE A 142 -19.22 -12.47 8.08
N PRO A 143 -18.61 -13.61 7.70
CA PRO A 143 -17.23 -13.91 8.07
C PRO A 143 -16.20 -12.88 7.58
N MET A 144 -16.37 -12.29 6.40
CA MET A 144 -15.51 -11.17 5.96
C MET A 144 -15.69 -9.92 6.84
N THR A 145 -16.92 -9.61 7.24
CA THR A 145 -17.16 -8.51 8.20
C THR A 145 -16.51 -8.80 9.56
N ILE A 146 -16.53 -10.06 10.02
CA ILE A 146 -15.84 -10.48 11.25
C ILE A 146 -14.33 -10.35 11.07
N ALA A 147 -13.77 -10.78 9.95
CA ALA A 147 -12.35 -10.61 9.64
C ALA A 147 -11.92 -9.14 9.72
N ALA A 148 -12.75 -8.21 9.24
CA ALA A 148 -12.48 -6.79 9.31
C ALA A 148 -12.45 -6.30 10.77
N ALA A 149 -13.39 -6.77 11.59
CA ALA A 149 -13.46 -6.44 13.00
C ALA A 149 -12.25 -6.99 13.78
N VAL A 150 -11.87 -8.24 13.51
CA VAL A 150 -10.71 -8.90 14.14
C VAL A 150 -9.41 -8.23 13.72
N GLY A 151 -9.23 -7.95 12.43
CA GLY A 151 -8.07 -7.20 11.91
C GLY A 151 -7.90 -5.85 12.59
N ASN A 152 -9.01 -5.18 12.91
CA ASN A 152 -9.02 -3.90 13.61
C ASN A 152 -8.84 -4.00 15.14
N ILE A 153 -8.66 -5.18 15.74
CA ILE A 153 -8.37 -5.28 17.18
C ILE A 153 -7.10 -4.50 17.50
N ASN A 154 -7.26 -3.41 18.26
CA ASN A 154 -6.16 -2.56 18.65
C ASN A 154 -5.44 -3.16 19.86
N CYS A 155 -4.23 -3.66 19.64
CA CYS A 155 -3.43 -4.31 20.67
C CYS A 155 -2.55 -3.34 21.47
N THR A 156 -2.56 -2.04 21.17
CA THR A 156 -1.72 -1.04 21.85
C THR A 156 -2.22 -0.76 23.26
N ILE A 157 -1.38 -0.88 24.28
CA ILE A 157 -1.74 -0.56 25.69
C ILE A 157 -1.57 0.94 25.97
N CYS A 158 -0.47 1.55 25.51
CA CYS A 158 -0.16 2.95 25.81
C CYS A 158 0.52 3.67 24.63
N GLU A 159 -0.08 4.78 24.20
CA GLU A 159 0.41 5.65 23.13
C GLU A 159 1.79 6.29 23.43
N LYS A 160 2.14 6.45 24.72
CA LYS A 160 3.40 7.11 25.13
C LYS A 160 4.62 6.18 25.05
N MET A 161 4.43 4.89 24.77
CA MET A 161 5.49 3.88 24.77
C MET A 161 5.73 3.23 23.41
N LYS A 162 5.36 3.87 22.29
CA LYS A 162 5.43 3.35 20.91
C LYS A 162 6.78 2.75 20.45
N HIS A 163 7.84 2.84 21.24
CA HIS A 163 9.18 2.33 20.92
C HIS A 163 9.68 1.23 21.86
N THR A 164 8.83 0.65 22.72
CA THR A 164 9.19 -0.52 23.53
C THR A 164 8.26 -1.69 23.25
N THR A 165 8.80 -2.91 23.28
CA THR A 165 8.07 -4.19 23.19
C THR A 165 7.00 -4.36 24.27
N MET A 166 7.00 -3.49 25.29
CA MET A 166 6.01 -3.41 26.38
C MET A 166 4.78 -2.56 26.03
N SER A 167 4.66 -2.05 24.81
CA SER A 167 3.55 -1.17 24.40
C SER A 167 2.34 -1.89 23.82
N CYS A 168 2.44 -3.19 23.53
CA CYS A 168 1.36 -4.00 22.96
C CYS A 168 0.97 -5.16 23.88
N SER A 169 -0.32 -5.50 23.91
CA SER A 169 -0.87 -6.64 24.65
C SER A 169 -0.63 -7.94 23.90
N GLY A 170 0.30 -8.75 24.42
CA GLY A 170 0.58 -10.09 23.89
C GLY A 170 -0.66 -10.97 23.76
N PRO A 171 -1.53 -11.10 24.79
CA PRO A 171 -2.76 -11.89 24.69
C PRO A 171 -3.75 -11.40 23.63
N LEU A 172 -3.85 -10.08 23.39
CA LEU A 172 -4.71 -9.56 22.32
C LEU A 172 -4.15 -9.85 20.94
N LEU A 173 -2.82 -9.78 20.78
CA LEU A 173 -2.15 -10.19 19.55
C LEU A 173 -2.34 -11.69 19.28
N ASP A 174 -2.17 -12.54 20.30
CA ASP A 174 -2.42 -13.98 20.18
C ASP A 174 -3.87 -14.26 19.77
N LEU A 175 -4.84 -13.61 20.43
CA LEU A 175 -6.27 -13.72 20.07
C LEU A 175 -6.53 -13.28 18.63
N LYS A 176 -6.01 -12.12 18.23
CA LYS A 176 -6.16 -11.58 16.86
C LYS A 176 -5.58 -12.55 15.82
N ARG A 177 -4.36 -13.03 16.04
CA ARG A 177 -3.67 -14.01 15.17
C ARG A 177 -4.49 -15.28 15.02
N ASP A 178 -4.89 -15.89 16.13
CA ASP A 178 -5.55 -17.19 16.13
C ASP A 178 -6.95 -17.11 15.48
N MET A 179 -7.68 -16.01 15.72
CA MET A 179 -8.96 -15.76 15.04
C MET A 179 -8.79 -15.54 13.54
N LEU A 180 -7.76 -14.82 13.11
CA LEU A 180 -7.47 -14.63 11.69
C LEU A 180 -7.05 -15.94 11.01
N TRP A 181 -6.33 -16.83 11.69
CA TRP A 181 -6.06 -18.18 11.18
C TRP A 181 -7.34 -19.00 10.98
N ILE A 182 -8.27 -18.97 11.92
CA ILE A 182 -9.56 -19.67 11.77
C ILE A 182 -10.30 -19.17 10.52
N LEU A 183 -10.30 -17.86 10.28
CA LEU A 183 -10.93 -17.23 9.12
C LEU A 183 -10.18 -17.55 7.82
N HIS A 184 -8.84 -17.61 7.88
CA HIS A 184 -7.98 -18.01 6.78
C HIS A 184 -8.31 -19.45 6.33
N ASP A 185 -8.32 -20.39 7.28
CA ASP A 185 -8.53 -21.82 7.02
C ASP A 185 -9.94 -22.12 6.49
N ALA A 186 -10.92 -21.33 6.92
CA ALA A 186 -12.28 -21.37 6.40
C ALA A 186 -12.44 -20.69 5.02
N GLY A 187 -11.36 -20.17 4.42
CA GLY A 187 -11.34 -19.53 3.10
C GLY A 187 -11.93 -18.11 3.08
N HIS A 188 -12.22 -17.52 4.25
CA HIS A 188 -12.86 -16.20 4.34
C HIS A 188 -11.91 -15.03 4.09
N LEU A 189 -10.60 -15.28 3.99
CA LEU A 189 -9.59 -14.29 3.63
C LEU A 189 -9.18 -14.35 2.14
N SER A 190 -9.75 -15.27 1.35
CA SER A 190 -9.40 -15.49 -0.07
C SER A 190 -9.65 -14.29 -1.00
N GLU A 191 -10.54 -13.38 -0.60
CA GLU A 191 -10.76 -12.08 -1.25
C GLU A 191 -10.49 -10.92 -0.28
N PHE A 192 -9.74 -11.12 0.80
CA PHE A 192 -9.56 -10.09 1.82
C PHE A 192 -8.09 -9.78 2.14
N PRO A 193 -7.44 -8.92 1.32
CA PRO A 193 -6.02 -8.63 1.45
C PRO A 193 -5.66 -7.98 2.80
N PHE A 194 -6.52 -7.11 3.35
CA PHE A 194 -6.27 -6.50 4.66
C PHE A 194 -6.27 -7.54 5.79
N GLY A 195 -7.11 -8.58 5.71
CA GLY A 195 -7.10 -9.66 6.69
C GLY A 195 -5.80 -10.48 6.67
N LEU A 196 -5.24 -10.72 5.48
CA LEU A 196 -3.95 -11.42 5.33
C LEU A 196 -2.78 -10.58 5.82
N ILE A 197 -2.78 -9.28 5.53
CA ILE A 197 -1.76 -8.33 6.01
C ILE A 197 -1.74 -8.30 7.54
N GLU A 198 -2.91 -8.19 8.17
CA GLU A 198 -3.02 -8.17 9.63
C GLU A 198 -2.61 -9.51 10.26
N LEU A 199 -2.83 -10.63 9.57
CA LEU A 199 -2.36 -11.94 10.02
C LEU A 199 -0.85 -12.06 9.92
N GLY A 200 -0.24 -11.62 8.81
CA GLY A 200 1.20 -11.59 8.64
C GLY A 200 1.90 -10.70 9.67
N ASP A 201 1.36 -9.51 9.93
CA ASP A 201 1.87 -8.62 10.98
C ASP A 201 1.81 -9.27 12.37
N CYS A 202 0.75 -10.02 12.67
CA CYS A 202 0.66 -10.78 13.90
C CYS A 202 1.72 -11.90 13.98
N GLU A 203 1.95 -12.62 12.89
CA GLU A 203 2.97 -13.67 12.80
C GLU A 203 4.41 -13.12 12.89
N GLU A 204 4.65 -11.91 12.42
CA GLU A 204 5.94 -11.23 12.58
C GLU A 204 6.22 -10.87 14.06
N HIS A 205 5.22 -10.31 14.74
CA HIS A 205 5.37 -9.86 16.13
C HIS A 205 5.28 -10.99 17.16
N ARG A 206 4.46 -12.01 16.89
CA ARG A 206 4.25 -13.18 17.76
C ARG A 206 4.17 -14.44 16.90
N PRO A 207 5.33 -14.95 16.44
CA PRO A 207 5.39 -16.10 15.55
C PRO A 207 4.74 -17.34 16.17
N SER A 208 3.97 -18.04 15.35
CA SER A 208 3.44 -19.37 15.65
C SER A 208 4.20 -20.45 14.84
N PRO A 209 4.07 -21.73 15.19
CA PRO A 209 4.61 -22.81 14.34
C PRO A 209 4.09 -22.77 12.90
N ARG A 210 2.88 -22.23 12.68
CA ARG A 210 2.25 -22.12 11.36
C ARG A 210 2.89 -21.01 10.53
N GLY A 211 3.12 -19.84 11.11
CA GLY A 211 3.78 -18.73 10.39
C GLY A 211 5.22 -19.04 9.97
N ASN A 212 5.90 -19.91 10.72
CA ASN A 212 7.26 -20.36 10.47
C ASN A 212 7.35 -21.62 9.58
N GLU A 213 6.22 -22.11 9.06
CA GLU A 213 6.23 -23.25 8.14
C GLU A 213 6.82 -22.83 6.78
N TRP A 214 7.69 -23.67 6.22
CA TRP A 214 8.22 -23.48 4.87
C TRP A 214 7.22 -23.99 3.84
N VAL A 215 6.84 -23.13 2.91
CA VAL A 215 5.82 -23.40 1.91
C VAL A 215 6.31 -23.01 0.52
N HIS A 216 5.86 -23.76 -0.48
CA HIS A 216 6.12 -23.41 -1.87
C HIS A 216 5.31 -22.18 -2.25
N ALA A 217 5.99 -21.19 -2.82
CA ALA A 217 5.40 -20.00 -3.40
C ALA A 217 6.13 -19.62 -4.68
N VAL A 218 5.56 -18.67 -5.42
CA VAL A 218 6.18 -18.11 -6.61
C VAL A 218 6.32 -16.59 -6.45
N PRO A 219 7.24 -16.09 -5.59
CA PRO A 219 7.49 -14.66 -5.50
C PRO A 219 8.02 -14.10 -6.81
N GLU A 220 7.63 -12.86 -7.14
CA GLU A 220 7.89 -12.24 -8.45
C GLU A 220 9.38 -12.10 -8.80
N LEU A 221 10.26 -11.87 -7.81
CA LEU A 221 11.71 -11.81 -8.04
C LEU A 221 12.44 -13.15 -7.93
N LEU A 222 11.87 -14.08 -7.16
CA LEU A 222 12.59 -15.28 -6.70
C LEU A 222 12.22 -16.53 -7.52
N GLY A 223 11.14 -16.47 -8.30
CA GLY A 223 10.64 -17.63 -9.04
C GLY A 223 10.02 -18.66 -8.10
N GLU A 224 9.95 -19.93 -8.52
CA GLU A 224 9.51 -21.01 -7.62
C GLU A 224 10.52 -21.22 -6.49
N GLU A 225 10.14 -20.86 -5.27
CA GLU A 225 10.99 -21.00 -4.08
C GLU A 225 10.17 -21.46 -2.86
N THR A 226 10.86 -21.98 -1.85
CA THR A 226 10.29 -22.20 -0.53
C THR A 226 10.48 -20.96 0.33
N ILE A 227 9.37 -20.35 0.77
CA ILE A 227 9.37 -19.19 1.67
C ILE A 227 8.66 -19.53 2.98
N LEU A 228 8.76 -18.67 3.99
CA LEU A 228 7.96 -18.83 5.20
C LEU A 228 6.49 -18.53 4.92
N MET A 229 5.58 -19.23 5.60
CA MET A 229 4.15 -18.98 5.52
C MET A 229 3.81 -17.51 5.83
N ASN A 230 4.49 -16.88 6.80
CA ASN A 230 4.32 -15.46 7.07
C ASN A 230 4.59 -14.59 5.82
N GLU A 231 5.71 -14.83 5.14
CA GLU A 231 6.04 -14.15 3.87
C GLU A 231 4.98 -14.39 2.79
N LYS A 232 4.49 -15.64 2.71
CA LYS A 232 3.43 -16.02 1.77
C LYS A 232 2.14 -15.22 2.00
N LEU A 233 1.74 -14.93 3.24
CA LEU A 233 0.54 -14.15 3.54
C LEU A 233 0.59 -12.75 2.89
N PHE A 234 1.75 -12.09 2.93
CA PHE A 234 1.94 -10.79 2.29
C PHE A 234 1.90 -10.90 0.75
N HIS A 235 2.51 -11.93 0.18
CA HIS A 235 2.44 -12.19 -1.26
C HIS A 235 1.01 -12.52 -1.73
N ASP A 236 0.25 -13.29 -0.96
CA ASP A 236 -1.15 -13.59 -1.24
C ASP A 236 -2.01 -12.32 -1.20
N ALA A 237 -1.74 -11.40 -0.26
CA ALA A 237 -2.42 -10.11 -0.22
C ALA A 237 -2.14 -9.26 -1.48
N ILE A 238 -0.89 -9.23 -1.96
CA ILE A 238 -0.51 -8.57 -3.22
C ILE A 238 -1.20 -9.26 -4.41
N PHE A 239 -1.22 -10.59 -4.44
CA PHE A 239 -1.87 -11.36 -5.50
C PHE A 239 -3.37 -11.05 -5.57
N ILE A 240 -4.06 -11.01 -4.43
CA ILE A 240 -5.48 -10.66 -4.36
C ILE A 240 -5.70 -9.20 -4.80
N SER A 241 -4.88 -8.26 -4.33
CA SER A 241 -4.92 -6.86 -4.77
C SER A 241 -4.87 -6.75 -6.30
N ARG A 242 -3.92 -7.43 -6.93
CA ARG A 242 -3.73 -7.43 -8.39
C ARG A 242 -4.91 -8.06 -9.14
N THR A 243 -5.35 -9.23 -8.69
CA THR A 243 -6.33 -10.05 -9.44
C THR A 243 -7.78 -9.66 -9.19
N LYS A 244 -8.11 -9.16 -7.99
CA LYS A 244 -9.49 -8.85 -7.57
C LYS A 244 -9.77 -7.36 -7.46
N TYR A 245 -8.75 -6.54 -7.21
CA TYR A 245 -8.90 -5.10 -6.92
C TYR A 245 -8.15 -4.21 -7.90
N ASN A 246 -7.84 -4.74 -9.10
CA ASN A 246 -7.17 -4.01 -10.18
C ASN A 246 -5.88 -3.30 -9.72
N ASP A 247 -5.16 -3.94 -8.78
CA ASP A 247 -3.94 -3.42 -8.20
C ASP A 247 -4.09 -1.98 -7.66
N ALA A 248 -5.25 -1.70 -7.04
CA ALA A 248 -5.59 -0.40 -6.46
C ALA A 248 -5.32 -0.35 -4.94
N GLN A 249 -4.32 -1.09 -4.46
CA GLN A 249 -4.01 -1.15 -3.03
C GLN A 249 -2.50 -0.99 -2.82
N THR A 250 -2.10 -0.05 -1.97
CA THR A 250 -0.70 0.26 -1.65
C THR A 250 -0.20 -0.48 -0.41
N TYR A 251 -1.06 -0.74 0.57
CA TYR A 251 -0.73 -1.35 1.85
C TYR A 251 -0.16 -2.79 1.73
N PRO A 252 -0.68 -3.68 0.85
CA PRO A 252 -0.06 -4.99 0.67
C PRO A 252 1.45 -4.90 0.35
N TYR A 253 1.84 -3.92 -0.47
CA TYR A 253 3.24 -3.69 -0.82
C TYR A 253 4.04 -3.06 0.31
N PHE A 254 3.45 -2.12 1.08
CA PHE A 254 4.14 -1.53 2.23
C PHE A 254 4.45 -2.56 3.30
N TYR A 255 3.48 -3.39 3.67
CA TYR A 255 3.67 -4.41 4.71
C TYR A 255 4.67 -5.49 4.28
N ALA A 256 4.58 -5.99 3.05
CA ALA A 256 5.60 -6.89 2.50
C ALA A 256 6.99 -6.22 2.53
N GLY A 257 7.08 -4.94 2.14
CA GLY A 257 8.33 -4.19 2.15
C GLY A 257 8.90 -3.99 3.56
N HIS A 258 8.05 -3.82 4.57
CA HIS A 258 8.44 -3.76 5.98
C HIS A 258 8.98 -5.12 6.44
N TYR A 259 8.27 -6.21 6.17
CA TYR A 259 8.71 -7.57 6.48
C TYR A 259 10.10 -7.86 5.90
N HIS A 260 10.33 -7.61 4.61
CA HIS A 260 11.65 -7.84 3.99
C HIS A 260 12.73 -6.90 4.52
N LYS A 261 12.38 -5.64 4.82
CA LYS A 261 13.30 -4.68 5.45
C LYS A 261 13.74 -5.19 6.82
N ASP A 262 12.81 -5.62 7.66
CA ASP A 262 13.10 -6.08 9.02
C ASP A 262 13.82 -7.43 9.03
N ALA A 263 13.42 -8.37 8.17
CA ALA A 263 14.14 -9.63 7.98
C ALA A 263 15.58 -9.41 7.47
N GLY A 264 15.80 -8.46 6.55
CA GLY A 264 17.13 -8.12 6.02
C GLY A 264 17.96 -7.21 6.93
N SER A 265 17.35 -6.53 7.89
CA SER A 265 18.02 -5.62 8.85
C SER A 265 18.27 -6.27 10.23
N SER A 266 17.71 -7.46 10.47
CA SER A 266 17.66 -8.07 11.79
C SER A 266 19.06 -8.28 12.40
N THR A 267 19.23 -7.82 13.63
CA THR A 267 20.42 -8.00 14.47
C THR A 267 20.51 -9.39 15.11
N THR A 268 19.51 -10.26 14.93
CA THR A 268 19.42 -11.57 15.59
C THR A 268 19.85 -12.76 14.72
N MET A 269 19.91 -12.58 13.40
CA MET A 269 20.59 -13.49 12.48
C MET A 269 21.81 -12.72 11.99
N ALA A 270 22.97 -13.37 11.98
CA ALA A 270 24.29 -12.78 11.70
C ALA A 270 24.20 -11.48 10.89
N VAL A 271 24.40 -10.35 11.57
CA VAL A 271 24.57 -9.05 10.93
C VAL A 271 25.58 -9.28 9.81
N ASP A 272 25.14 -9.13 8.56
CA ASP A 272 25.91 -9.41 7.34
C ASP A 272 25.99 -10.88 6.89
N ASP A 273 24.90 -11.67 6.90
CA ASP A 273 24.84 -12.82 5.98
C ASP A 273 24.69 -12.28 4.54
N PRO A 274 25.72 -12.42 3.67
CA PRO A 274 25.65 -11.91 2.30
C PRO A 274 24.52 -12.56 1.50
N LYS A 275 24.02 -13.72 1.95
CA LYS A 275 22.91 -14.44 1.32
C LYS A 275 21.55 -13.81 1.56
N GLU A 276 21.37 -13.00 2.62
CA GLU A 276 20.09 -12.37 2.96
C GLU A 276 20.02 -10.90 2.48
N GLU A 277 21.11 -10.37 1.92
CA GLU A 277 21.18 -8.99 1.40
C GLU A 277 20.11 -8.70 0.33
N TYR A 278 19.65 -9.72 -0.41
CA TYR A 278 18.57 -9.58 -1.39
C TYR A 278 17.25 -9.10 -0.76
N ARG A 279 16.99 -9.37 0.53
CA ARG A 279 15.77 -8.91 1.20
C ARG A 279 15.68 -7.39 1.25
N LEU A 280 16.82 -6.71 1.39
CA LEU A 280 16.87 -5.25 1.34
C LEU A 280 16.54 -4.71 -0.06
N VAL A 281 16.94 -5.45 -1.10
CA VAL A 281 16.60 -5.16 -2.49
C VAL A 281 15.10 -5.38 -2.73
N GLU A 282 14.56 -6.49 -2.24
CA GLU A 282 13.13 -6.82 -2.35
C GLU A 282 12.26 -5.79 -1.61
N ALA A 283 12.69 -5.33 -0.44
CA ALA A 283 12.02 -4.23 0.26
C ALA A 283 11.93 -2.96 -0.60
N LEU A 284 13.03 -2.56 -1.25
CA LEU A 284 13.04 -1.41 -2.17
C LEU A 284 12.12 -1.63 -3.39
N ARG A 285 12.08 -2.85 -3.94
CA ARG A 285 11.16 -3.20 -5.03
C ARG A 285 9.71 -3.07 -4.60
N LEU A 286 9.36 -3.58 -3.42
CA LEU A 286 8.00 -3.53 -2.89
C LEU A 286 7.56 -2.09 -2.62
N TYR A 287 8.43 -1.27 -2.03
CA TYR A 287 8.16 0.16 -1.90
C TYR A 287 8.01 0.88 -3.24
N ALA A 288 8.84 0.55 -4.23
CA ALA A 288 8.68 1.08 -5.59
C ALA A 288 7.36 0.63 -6.24
N SER A 289 6.90 -0.59 -5.95
CA SER A 289 5.59 -1.09 -6.38
C SER A 289 4.44 -0.34 -5.70
N ALA A 290 4.57 -0.01 -4.42
CA ALA A 290 3.62 0.83 -3.70
C ALA A 290 3.53 2.23 -4.33
N SER A 291 4.66 2.86 -4.68
CA SER A 291 4.65 4.17 -5.33
C SER A 291 4.13 4.12 -6.77
N ARG A 292 4.36 3.03 -7.50
CA ARG A 292 3.72 2.77 -8.80
C ARG A 292 2.21 2.73 -8.66
N VAL A 293 1.66 1.99 -7.69
CA VAL A 293 0.21 1.97 -7.44
C VAL A 293 -0.30 3.36 -7.08
N ALA A 294 0.41 4.08 -6.19
CA ALA A 294 0.05 5.45 -5.83
C ALA A 294 -0.03 6.39 -7.04
N SER A 295 0.87 6.24 -8.01
CA SER A 295 0.89 7.05 -9.23
C SER A 295 -0.32 6.90 -10.15
N GLN A 296 -1.18 5.90 -9.89
CA GLN A 296 -2.42 5.68 -10.63
C GLN A 296 -3.57 6.57 -10.13
N TYR A 297 -3.45 7.16 -8.94
CA TYR A 297 -4.45 8.08 -8.39
C TYR A 297 -4.29 9.51 -8.90
N THR A 298 -5.36 10.29 -8.84
CA THR A 298 -5.26 11.75 -8.90
C THR A 298 -4.85 12.26 -7.53
N TYR A 299 -3.73 12.95 -7.44
CA TYR A 299 -3.30 13.55 -6.19
C TYR A 299 -4.26 14.66 -5.75
N ASP A 300 -4.74 14.54 -4.52
CA ASP A 300 -5.41 15.61 -3.78
C ASP A 300 -4.90 15.58 -2.34
N SER A 301 -4.61 16.77 -1.79
CA SER A 301 -3.93 16.87 -0.49
C SER A 301 -4.78 16.41 0.69
N LYS A 302 -6.12 16.36 0.57
CA LYS A 302 -7.01 15.84 1.60
C LYS A 302 -7.25 14.35 1.39
N ASP A 303 -7.46 13.95 0.14
CA ASP A 303 -7.67 12.55 -0.26
C ASP A 303 -6.45 11.69 0.09
N SER A 304 -5.25 12.12 -0.31
CA SER A 304 -4.04 11.30 -0.26
C SER A 304 -3.11 11.62 0.92
N LEU A 305 -3.60 12.30 1.96
CA LEU A 305 -2.76 12.78 3.08
C LEU A 305 -2.05 11.63 3.81
N GLN A 306 -2.77 10.56 4.14
CA GLN A 306 -2.17 9.42 4.85
C GLN A 306 -1.21 8.66 3.94
N LEU A 307 -1.58 8.43 2.67
CA LEU A 307 -0.66 7.84 1.68
C LEU A 307 0.64 8.64 1.56
N LEU A 308 0.58 9.97 1.54
CA LEU A 308 1.77 10.83 1.50
C LEU A 308 2.64 10.68 2.75
N LYS A 309 2.04 10.53 3.93
CA LYS A 309 2.79 10.25 5.17
C LYS A 309 3.48 8.89 5.10
N HIS A 310 2.81 7.86 4.58
CA HIS A 310 3.44 6.54 4.38
C HIS A 310 4.62 6.62 3.42
N MET A 311 4.47 7.28 2.26
CA MET A 311 5.59 7.48 1.32
C MET A 311 6.75 8.24 1.97
N SER A 312 6.45 9.22 2.81
CA SER A 312 7.45 9.99 3.56
C SER A 312 8.18 9.15 4.60
N ALA A 313 7.44 8.34 5.35
CA ALA A 313 8.00 7.43 6.34
C ALA A 313 8.89 6.38 5.67
N VAL A 314 8.44 5.79 4.58
CA VAL A 314 9.20 4.81 3.79
C VAL A 314 10.50 5.40 3.25
N ALA A 315 10.48 6.62 2.69
CA ALA A 315 11.72 7.25 2.25
C ALA A 315 12.74 7.44 3.39
N SER A 316 12.27 7.76 4.60
CA SER A 316 13.13 7.82 5.79
C SER A 316 13.61 6.45 6.26
N LEU A 317 12.78 5.41 6.18
CA LEU A 317 13.17 4.02 6.49
C LEU A 317 14.21 3.49 5.50
N MET A 318 14.05 3.80 4.20
CA MET A 318 15.05 3.47 3.18
C MET A 318 16.41 4.07 3.52
N GLU A 319 16.46 5.35 3.91
CA GLU A 319 17.70 6.01 4.30
C GLU A 319 18.36 5.32 5.49
N LYS A 320 17.58 5.10 6.56
CA LYS A 320 18.09 4.68 7.87
C LYS A 320 18.41 3.19 7.93
N ASP A 321 17.52 2.34 7.44
CA ASP A 321 17.57 0.90 7.68
C ASP A 321 18.13 0.14 6.45
N ILE A 322 17.90 0.66 5.24
CA ILE A 322 18.33 -0.01 4.00
C ILE A 322 19.65 0.55 3.46
N LEU A 323 19.77 1.86 3.32
CA LEU A 323 20.90 2.50 2.62
C LEU A 323 22.06 2.90 3.53
N SER A 324 21.87 2.77 4.84
CA SER A 324 22.88 3.09 5.84
C SER A 324 23.25 1.86 6.66
N SER A 325 24.49 1.84 7.14
CA SER A 325 24.91 0.90 8.18
C SER A 325 24.65 1.53 9.54
N SER A 326 23.88 0.86 10.40
CA SER A 326 23.78 1.25 11.81
C SER A 326 25.08 0.84 12.50
N ALA A 327 25.89 1.81 12.91
CA ALA A 327 27.07 1.53 13.75
C ALA A 327 26.59 0.98 15.09
N LEU A 328 26.88 -0.29 15.36
CA LEU A 328 26.68 -0.91 16.66
C LEU A 328 27.44 -0.12 17.74
N GLY A 329 26.72 0.53 18.65
CA GLY A 329 27.21 0.79 20.01
C GLY A 329 28.30 1.86 20.22
N GLY A 330 28.36 2.92 19.41
CA GLY A 330 29.24 4.06 19.66
C GLY A 330 28.49 5.39 19.61
N ASN A 331 28.78 6.28 20.56
CA ASN A 331 28.32 7.69 20.60
C ASN A 331 28.92 8.54 19.44
N GLU A 332 28.91 8.04 18.21
CA GLU A 332 29.31 8.78 17.02
C GLU A 332 28.08 9.10 16.18
N THR A 333 27.85 10.39 15.99
CA THR A 333 26.69 10.99 15.31
C THR A 333 26.79 10.90 13.78
N GLY A 334 27.38 9.82 13.25
CA GLY A 334 27.63 9.61 11.83
C GLY A 334 26.96 8.35 11.29
N CYS A 335 25.91 8.51 10.48
CA CYS A 335 25.32 7.45 9.68
C CYS A 335 26.17 7.28 8.41
N SER A 336 26.89 6.16 8.25
CA SER A 336 27.66 5.87 7.04
C SER A 336 26.81 5.13 6.01
N SER A 337 27.13 5.31 4.72
CA SER A 337 26.49 4.54 3.65
C SER A 337 26.73 3.05 3.85
N ARG A 338 25.72 2.23 3.56
CA ARG A 338 25.82 0.77 3.62
C ARG A 338 26.89 0.26 2.65
N VAL A 339 27.70 -0.67 3.14
CA VAL A 339 28.58 -1.48 2.30
C VAL A 339 27.78 -2.67 1.78
N TRP A 340 27.66 -2.77 0.46
CA TRP A 340 26.98 -3.88 -0.21
C TRP A 340 28.00 -4.98 -0.54
N HIS A 341 27.66 -6.23 -0.24
CA HIS A 341 28.47 -7.41 -0.52
C HIS A 341 28.37 -7.80 -2.00
N SER A 342 27.17 -7.71 -2.57
CA SER A 342 26.93 -7.96 -3.99
C SER A 342 26.79 -6.64 -4.77
N ASN A 343 27.62 -6.49 -5.79
CA ASN A 343 27.51 -5.38 -6.75
C ASN A 343 26.16 -5.40 -7.49
N GLU A 344 25.60 -6.59 -7.74
CA GLU A 344 24.30 -6.75 -8.38
C GLU A 344 23.16 -6.29 -7.46
N ASN A 345 23.23 -6.59 -6.17
CA ASN A 345 22.27 -6.11 -5.18
C ASN A 345 22.35 -4.58 -5.02
N ALA A 346 23.56 -4.03 -4.94
CA ALA A 346 23.77 -2.58 -4.89
C ALA A 346 23.16 -1.87 -6.10
N LEU A 347 23.38 -2.42 -7.30
CA LEU A 347 22.83 -1.89 -8.54
C LEU A 347 21.31 -2.03 -8.60
N ALA A 348 20.78 -3.19 -8.20
CA ALA A 348 19.34 -3.43 -8.13
C ALA A 348 18.67 -2.46 -7.17
N ALA A 349 19.19 -2.31 -5.95
CA ALA A 349 18.72 -1.36 -4.96
C ALA A 349 18.69 0.08 -5.52
N ALA A 350 19.75 0.50 -6.22
CA ALA A 350 19.79 1.81 -6.86
C ALA A 350 18.70 1.98 -7.93
N THR A 351 18.45 0.96 -8.76
CA THR A 351 17.39 0.99 -9.79
C THR A 351 15.97 0.97 -9.19
N TRP A 352 15.72 0.22 -8.10
CA TRP A 352 14.44 0.23 -7.40
C TRP A 352 14.16 1.54 -6.68
N LEU A 353 15.18 2.15 -6.07
CA LEU A 353 15.07 3.49 -5.52
C LEU A 353 14.70 4.51 -6.61
N LEU A 354 15.27 4.36 -7.81
CA LEU A 354 14.91 5.20 -8.94
C LEU A 354 13.45 5.01 -9.36
N ALA A 355 12.97 3.77 -9.50
CA ALA A 355 11.56 3.52 -9.83
C ALA A 355 10.59 4.03 -8.77
N PHE A 356 11.00 3.99 -7.50
CA PHE A 356 10.23 4.58 -6.42
C PHE A 356 9.97 6.07 -6.69
N PHE A 357 11.01 6.84 -7.00
CA PHE A 357 10.89 8.26 -7.32
C PHE A 357 10.27 8.54 -8.68
N ASP A 358 10.53 7.71 -9.70
CA ASP A 358 9.91 7.79 -11.03
C ASP A 358 8.38 7.83 -10.90
N SER A 359 7.82 6.87 -10.16
CA SER A 359 6.36 6.78 -9.97
C SER A 359 5.80 7.97 -9.18
N LEU A 360 6.53 8.47 -8.17
CA LEU A 360 6.12 9.66 -7.43
C LEU A 360 6.08 10.92 -8.31
N LEU A 361 7.03 11.06 -9.25
CA LEU A 361 7.04 12.15 -10.21
C LEU A 361 5.90 12.04 -11.23
N VAL A 362 5.54 10.82 -11.66
CA VAL A 362 4.34 10.60 -12.49
C VAL A 362 3.08 11.02 -11.74
N TRP A 363 2.99 10.62 -10.47
CA TRP A 363 1.84 10.97 -9.63
C TRP A 363 1.66 12.49 -9.54
N GLU A 364 2.78 13.20 -9.40
CA GLU A 364 2.83 14.66 -9.37
C GLU A 364 2.40 15.30 -10.70
N GLU A 365 2.95 14.86 -11.83
CA GLU A 365 2.65 15.47 -13.13
C GLU A 365 1.16 15.38 -13.50
N LYS A 366 0.49 14.29 -13.10
CA LYS A 366 -0.97 14.13 -13.24
C LYS A 366 -1.76 15.14 -12.40
N ALA A 367 -1.16 15.71 -11.36
CA ALA A 367 -1.77 16.63 -10.41
C ALA A 367 -1.63 18.12 -10.78
N GLY A 368 -0.87 18.46 -11.83
CA GLY A 368 -0.58 19.85 -12.20
C GLY A 368 0.52 20.49 -11.34
N GLN A 369 0.27 21.68 -10.76
CA GLN A 369 1.32 22.50 -10.09
C GLN A 369 1.64 22.09 -8.63
N ALA A 370 0.98 21.07 -8.08
CA ALA A 370 1.12 20.70 -6.68
C ALA A 370 2.22 19.64 -6.50
N PHE A 371 3.44 20.10 -6.24
CA PHE A 371 4.57 19.22 -5.95
C PHE A 371 4.30 18.31 -4.73
N VAL A 372 4.55 17.00 -4.83
CA VAL A 372 4.46 16.04 -3.71
C VAL A 372 5.43 16.48 -2.62
N GLU A 373 4.95 16.80 -1.42
CA GLU A 373 5.75 17.45 -0.37
C GLU A 373 7.11 16.78 -0.08
N LEU A 374 7.25 15.49 -0.38
CA LEU A 374 8.48 14.70 -0.32
C LEU A 374 9.71 15.29 -1.03
N LEU A 375 9.54 15.96 -2.17
CA LEU A 375 10.68 16.54 -2.92
C LEU A 375 10.65 18.09 -2.97
N LYS A 376 9.76 18.75 -2.21
CA LYS A 376 9.78 20.21 -2.07
C LYS A 376 11.05 20.67 -1.34
N PRO A 377 11.77 21.70 -1.84
CA PRO A 377 12.90 22.32 -1.14
C PRO A 377 12.40 23.09 0.11
N GLY A 378 12.24 22.40 1.23
CA GLY A 378 11.72 23.00 2.48
C GLY A 378 11.07 22.02 3.44
N ASN A 379 10.69 20.83 2.97
CA ASN A 379 10.26 19.75 3.86
C ASN A 379 11.43 19.30 4.74
N LYS A 380 11.18 18.98 6.01
CA LYS A 380 12.20 18.48 6.96
C LYS A 380 12.86 17.19 6.44
N ASN A 381 12.18 16.47 5.54
CA ASN A 381 12.66 15.27 4.87
C ASN A 381 13.42 15.61 3.56
N LYS A 382 14.48 16.43 3.64
CA LYS A 382 15.33 16.88 2.51
C LYS A 382 16.13 15.76 1.79
N HIS A 383 15.65 14.52 1.81
CA HIS A 383 16.50 13.34 1.64
C HIS A 383 16.36 12.67 0.27
N GLY A 384 15.28 12.88 -0.49
CA GLY A 384 14.99 12.05 -1.68
C GLY A 384 16.16 11.88 -2.68
N TRP A 385 16.80 12.99 -3.09
CA TRP A 385 17.97 12.92 -3.98
C TRP A 385 19.29 12.63 -3.25
N LYS A 386 19.36 12.87 -1.93
CA LYS A 386 20.51 12.51 -1.10
C LYS A 386 20.60 11.00 -0.90
N LEU A 387 19.47 10.28 -0.97
CA LEU A 387 19.46 8.81 -0.91
C LEU A 387 20.38 8.19 -1.96
N PHE A 388 20.45 8.77 -3.17
CA PHE A 388 21.38 8.30 -4.20
C PHE A 388 22.86 8.48 -3.82
N GLN A 389 23.19 9.40 -2.90
CA GLN A 389 24.57 9.59 -2.42
C GLN A 389 25.05 8.45 -1.52
N HIS A 390 24.15 7.56 -1.08
CA HIS A 390 24.54 6.34 -0.40
C HIS A 390 25.19 5.32 -1.35
N PHE A 391 25.02 5.49 -2.66
CA PHE A 391 25.65 4.64 -3.67
C PHE A 391 26.96 5.27 -4.19
N SER A 392 27.95 4.41 -4.43
CA SER A 392 29.24 4.83 -4.99
C SER A 392 29.05 5.49 -6.36
N PRO A 393 29.97 6.38 -6.79
CA PRO A 393 29.93 6.94 -8.13
C PRO A 393 29.89 5.88 -9.24
N THR A 394 30.53 4.73 -9.02
CA THR A 394 30.53 3.60 -9.97
C THR A 394 29.13 3.01 -10.13
N ILE A 395 28.45 2.67 -9.02
CA ILE A 395 27.07 2.14 -9.05
C ILE A 395 26.12 3.14 -9.71
N ARG A 396 26.23 4.43 -9.37
CA ARG A 396 25.37 5.47 -9.98
C ARG A 396 25.61 5.60 -11.49
N SER A 397 26.86 5.50 -11.93
CA SER A 397 27.20 5.57 -13.35
C SER A 397 26.70 4.35 -14.11
N GLU A 398 26.81 3.16 -13.51
CA GLU A 398 26.32 1.92 -14.11
C GLU A 398 24.78 1.86 -14.16
N MET A 399 24.12 2.32 -13.09
CA MET A 399 22.67 2.54 -13.08
C MET A 399 22.23 3.44 -14.25
N MET A 400 22.92 4.58 -14.43
CA MET A 400 22.64 5.50 -15.54
C MET A 400 22.91 4.86 -16.91
N ALA A 401 24.01 4.14 -17.06
CA ALA A 401 24.34 3.45 -18.30
C ALA A 401 23.23 2.46 -18.70
N ARG A 402 22.73 1.67 -17.72
CA ARG A 402 21.59 0.76 -17.93
C ARG A 402 20.29 1.47 -18.26
N MET A 403 20.05 2.67 -17.72
CA MET A 403 18.89 3.47 -18.12
C MET A 403 18.99 3.94 -19.58
N THR A 404 20.18 4.33 -20.03
CA THR A 404 20.40 4.84 -21.39
C THR A 404 20.57 3.74 -22.43
N GLN A 405 20.81 2.49 -22.01
CA GLN A 405 20.83 1.33 -22.90
C GLN A 405 19.42 1.02 -23.41
N LYS A 406 19.03 1.64 -24.53
CA LYS A 406 17.97 1.14 -25.42
C LYS A 406 18.22 1.64 -26.85
N GLU A 407 18.49 0.71 -27.78
CA GLU A 407 17.97 0.69 -29.16
C GLU A 407 18.63 -0.39 -30.07
N THR A 408 19.80 -0.95 -29.75
CA THR A 408 20.55 -1.72 -30.78
C THR A 408 20.30 -3.23 -30.88
N GLU A 409 19.70 -3.91 -29.90
CA GLU A 409 19.75 -5.40 -29.87
C GLU A 409 18.41 -6.14 -30.09
N GLN A 410 17.28 -5.45 -30.27
CA GLN A 410 15.97 -6.12 -30.46
C GLN A 410 15.45 -6.19 -31.90
N GLN A 411 16.26 -5.84 -32.90
CA GLN A 411 15.88 -6.00 -34.33
C GLN A 411 16.48 -7.24 -35.02
N HIS A 412 17.16 -8.15 -34.31
CA HIS A 412 17.78 -9.32 -34.95
C HIS A 412 17.62 -10.69 -34.29
N LYS A 413 16.71 -10.87 -33.33
CA LYS A 413 16.40 -12.22 -32.82
C LYS A 413 14.91 -12.45 -32.61
N GLU A 414 14.18 -12.47 -33.72
CA GLU A 414 13.06 -13.40 -33.87
C GLU A 414 13.66 -14.78 -34.13
N ASP A 415 13.94 -15.55 -33.08
CA ASP A 415 13.89 -17.02 -33.08
C ASP A 415 14.36 -17.60 -31.73
N LYS A 416 13.41 -18.26 -31.06
CA LYS A 416 13.59 -19.38 -30.10
C LYS A 416 14.20 -19.08 -28.72
N ASN A 417 13.35 -18.89 -27.71
CA ASN A 417 13.15 -19.80 -26.56
C ASN A 417 12.45 -19.08 -25.40
N ASP A 418 11.39 -19.71 -24.87
CA ASP A 418 10.53 -19.28 -23.76
C ASP A 418 11.22 -19.31 -22.36
N ASP A 419 12.55 -19.38 -22.29
CA ASP A 419 13.32 -19.50 -21.03
C ASP A 419 13.90 -18.17 -20.50
N MET A 420 13.54 -17.02 -21.08
CA MET A 420 14.15 -15.72 -20.77
C MET A 420 13.29 -14.79 -19.91
N LEU A 421 12.41 -15.34 -19.05
CA LEU A 421 11.59 -14.54 -18.12
C LEU A 421 12.14 -14.46 -16.69
N CYS A 422 13.29 -15.09 -16.41
CA CYS A 422 14.01 -14.96 -15.15
C CYS A 422 15.36 -14.23 -15.32
N SER A 423 15.76 -13.47 -14.30
CA SER A 423 17.13 -12.99 -14.01
C SER A 423 17.53 -11.56 -14.38
N ALA A 424 16.69 -10.56 -14.13
CA ALA A 424 17.23 -9.24 -13.79
C ALA A 424 16.64 -8.74 -12.47
N ILE A 425 17.41 -8.85 -11.38
CA ILE A 425 17.11 -8.24 -10.07
C ILE A 425 16.98 -6.70 -10.22
N CYS A 426 17.52 -6.13 -11.32
CA CYS A 426 17.49 -4.70 -11.65
C CYS A 426 16.35 -4.33 -12.62
N ILE A 427 15.83 -3.11 -12.48
CA ILE A 427 14.86 -2.55 -13.43
C ILE A 427 15.56 -2.01 -14.68
N THR A 428 14.90 -2.16 -15.82
CA THR A 428 15.31 -1.56 -17.10
C THR A 428 14.55 -0.27 -17.41
N SER A 429 15.09 0.58 -18.31
CA SER A 429 14.39 1.79 -18.75
C SER A 429 13.03 1.53 -19.44
N GLN A 430 12.74 0.29 -19.86
CA GLN A 430 11.41 -0.14 -20.34
C GLN A 430 10.33 -0.02 -19.28
N GLN A 431 10.71 -0.22 -18.02
CA GLN A 431 9.80 -0.38 -16.91
C GLN A 431 9.60 0.92 -16.10
N LEU A 432 10.27 2.01 -16.50
CA LEU A 432 10.13 3.34 -15.89
C LEU A 432 9.04 4.15 -16.61
N PHE A 433 8.12 4.74 -15.86
CA PHE A 433 6.95 5.46 -16.39
C PHE A 433 7.26 6.94 -16.67
N TYR A 434 7.98 7.60 -15.77
CA TYR A 434 8.35 9.00 -15.93
C TYR A 434 9.46 9.14 -16.97
N PHE A 435 10.55 8.37 -16.86
CA PHE A 435 11.72 8.55 -17.73
C PHE A 435 11.51 8.19 -19.21
N THR A 436 10.40 7.54 -19.55
CA THR A 436 10.00 7.26 -20.94
C THR A 436 9.05 8.31 -21.54
N ASN A 437 8.52 9.24 -20.74
CA ASN A 437 7.58 10.25 -21.21
C ASN A 437 8.31 11.47 -21.85
N PRO A 438 7.92 11.90 -23.07
CA PRO A 438 8.53 13.06 -23.75
C PRO A 438 8.48 14.39 -22.98
N ARG A 439 7.59 14.52 -22.00
CA ARG A 439 7.49 15.70 -21.11
C ARG A 439 8.54 15.73 -19.99
N SER A 440 9.19 14.60 -19.71
CA SER A 440 10.19 14.39 -18.65
C SER A 440 11.56 15.01 -18.93
N LYS A 441 11.64 15.85 -19.98
CA LYS A 441 12.85 16.59 -20.39
C LYS A 441 13.48 17.42 -19.26
N ARG A 442 12.78 17.69 -18.17
CA ARG A 442 13.32 18.43 -17.00
C ARG A 442 14.38 17.65 -16.21
N LEU A 443 14.42 16.31 -16.30
CA LEU A 443 15.40 15.48 -15.59
C LEU A 443 16.52 14.94 -16.48
N THR A 444 16.33 14.93 -17.80
CA THR A 444 17.35 14.52 -18.80
C THR A 444 18.11 15.69 -19.42
N GLN A 445 17.65 16.94 -19.23
CA GLN A 445 18.44 18.13 -19.54
C GLN A 445 19.65 18.24 -18.58
N GLN A 446 20.80 18.71 -19.09
CA GLN A 446 22.09 18.82 -18.36
C GLN A 446 22.00 19.48 -16.96
N ASP A 447 20.91 20.21 -16.67
CA ASP A 447 20.68 20.92 -15.42
C ASP A 447 19.66 20.30 -14.45
N GLY A 448 19.09 19.14 -14.78
CA GLY A 448 18.09 18.44 -13.97
C GLY A 448 18.60 18.08 -12.57
N LEU A 449 17.78 18.27 -11.54
CA LEU A 449 18.15 18.02 -10.13
C LEU A 449 18.62 16.58 -9.88
N LEU A 450 18.04 15.60 -10.60
CA LEU A 450 18.43 14.19 -10.52
C LEU A 450 19.78 13.92 -11.20
N LEU A 451 20.02 14.43 -12.42
CA LEU A 451 21.32 14.35 -13.08
C LEU A 451 22.44 15.00 -12.24
N LYS A 452 22.14 16.13 -11.58
CA LYS A 452 23.05 16.77 -10.62
C LYS A 452 23.33 15.90 -9.39
N ALA A 453 22.33 15.17 -8.89
CA ALA A 453 22.51 14.24 -7.77
C ALA A 453 23.28 12.97 -8.18
N LEU A 454 23.03 12.46 -9.38
CA LEU A 454 23.69 11.27 -9.93
C LEU A 454 25.12 11.55 -10.43
N GLY A 455 25.41 12.76 -10.89
CA GLY A 455 26.70 13.16 -11.45
C GLY A 455 27.69 13.81 -10.46
N LYS A 456 27.26 14.25 -9.27
CA LYS A 456 28.19 14.83 -8.29
C LYS A 456 29.14 13.74 -7.77
N LYS A 457 30.42 13.82 -8.14
CA LYS A 457 31.52 13.29 -7.33
C LYS A 457 31.57 14.13 -6.06
N LYS A 458 31.46 13.49 -4.88
CA LYS A 458 31.91 14.12 -3.64
C LYS A 458 33.41 13.93 -3.55
#